data_AF-A0A4Y3WYH3-F1
#
_entry.id   AF-A0A4Y3WYH3-F1
#
_cell.length_a   1.000
_cell.length_b   1.000
_cell.length_c   1.000
_cell.angle_alpha   90.00
_cell.angle_beta   90.00
_cell.angle_gamma   90.00
#
_symmetry.space_group_name_H-M   'P 1'
#
loop_
_entity.id
_entity.type
_entity.pdbx_description
1 polymer ?
#
loop_
_entity_poly.entity_id
_entity_poly.type
_entity_poly.pdbx_seq_one_letter_code
_entity_poly.pdbx_strand_id
1 'polypeptide(L)' 'MTWYAFKISDTTYGIFDTFEGEDGRQAHLNGQIPAALGQVGPDLLATDPDIKTIDVIAVK' A
#
# COMPACT_ATOMS: atom_id res chain seq x y z
N MET A 1 9.33 -2.05 10.54
CA MET A 1 8.56 -1.85 9.29
C MET A 1 8.66 -3.12 8.45
N THR A 2 7.53 -3.68 8.04
CA THR A 2 7.51 -4.83 7.13
C THR A 2 6.76 -4.44 5.87
N TRP A 3 7.22 -4.92 4.72
CA TRP A 3 6.63 -4.64 3.41
C TRP A 3 6.43 -5.95 2.66
N TYR A 4 5.22 -6.15 2.15
CA TYR A 4 4.88 -7.32 1.35
C TYR A 4 4.15 -6.89 0.09
N ALA A 5 4.68 -7.27 -1.08
CA ALA A 5 3.86 -7.36 -2.28
C ALA A 5 3.31 -8.78 -2.42
N PHE A 6 2.05 -8.87 -2.83
CA PHE A 6 1.39 -10.14 -3.05
C PHE A 6 0.52 -10.10 -4.30
N LYS A 7 0.29 -11.28 -4.89
CA LYS A 7 -0.56 -11.50 -6.05
C LYS A 7 -1.74 -12.36 -5.62
N ILE A 8 -2.96 -11.89 -5.88
CA ILE A 8 -4.21 -12.63 -5.62
C ILE A 8 -4.63 -13.40 -6.88
N SER A 9 -4.50 -12.77 -8.04
CA SER A 9 -4.85 -13.33 -9.35
C SER A 9 -3.93 -12.75 -10.43
N ASP A 10 -4.08 -13.17 -11.69
CA ASP A 10 -3.29 -12.63 -12.81
C ASP A 10 -3.42 -11.11 -13.01
N THR A 11 -4.52 -10.52 -12.54
CA THR A 11 -4.82 -9.09 -12.68
C THR A 11 -5.06 -8.40 -11.34
N THR A 12 -4.83 -9.07 -10.21
CA THR A 12 -5.07 -8.50 -8.88
C THR A 12 -3.84 -8.67 -8.00
N TYR A 13 -3.32 -7.54 -7.54
CA TYR A 13 -2.11 -7.42 -6.75
C TYR A 13 -2.40 -6.57 -5.51
N GLY A 14 -1.54 -6.66 -4.51
CA GLY A 14 -1.66 -5.83 -3.31
C GLY A 14 -0.33 -5.64 -2.61
N ILE A 15 -0.35 -4.65 -1.72
CA ILE A 15 0.76 -4.28 -0.84
C ILE A 15 0.24 -4.32 0.59
N PHE A 16 0.99 -4.92 1.52
CA PHE A 16 0.71 -4.88 2.95
C PHE A 16 1.94 -4.39 3.70
N ASP A 17 1.78 -3.23 4.35
CA ASP A 17 2.86 -2.51 5.00
C ASP A 17 2.55 -2.33 6.48
N THR A 18 3.54 -2.57 7.34
CA THR A 18 3.41 -2.36 8.78
C THR A 18 4.34 -1.26 9.27
N PHE A 19 3.82 -0.45 10.18
CA PHE A 19 4.48 0.72 10.74
C PHE A 19 4.50 0.62 12.26
N GLU A 20 5.51 1.22 12.90
CA GLU A 20 5.58 1.28 14.37
C GLU A 20 4.51 2.20 14.98
N GLY A 21 3.99 3.14 14.19
CA GLY A 21 2.95 4.07 14.62
C GLY A 21 2.43 4.94 13.46
N GLU A 22 1.57 5.89 13.80
CA GLU A 22 0.89 6.75 12.82
C GLU A 22 1.86 7.60 12.00
N ASP A 23 2.89 8.15 12.63
CA ASP A 23 3.86 9.02 11.94
C ASP A 23 4.57 8.27 10.80
N GLY A 24 4.92 6.99 11.03
CA GLY A 24 5.51 6.13 10.00
C GLY A 24 4.53 5.84 8.85
N ARG A 25 3.26 5.61 9.18
CA ARG A 25 2.19 5.41 8.20
C ARG A 25 1.98 6.66 7.35
N GLN A 26 1.94 7.84 7.97
CA GLN A 26 1.80 9.11 7.25
C GLN A 26 3.02 9.44 6.40
N ALA A 27 4.24 9.18 6.89
CA ALA A 27 5.45 9.35 6.09
C ALA A 27 5.43 8.46 4.83
N HIS A 28 4.94 7.22 4.95
CA HIS A 28 4.78 6.32 3.81
C HIS A 28 3.71 6.82 2.82
N LEU A 29 2.51 7.16 3.31
CA LEU A 29 1.38 7.61 2.47
C LEU A 29 1.68 8.92 1.72
N ASN A 30 2.51 9.79 2.28
CA ASN A 30 2.96 11.03 1.65
C ASN A 30 4.31 10.88 0.93
N GLY A 31 4.79 9.64 0.78
CA GLY A 31 6.09 9.32 0.20
C GLY A 31 6.07 9.21 -1.32
N GLN A 32 7.21 8.76 -1.87
CA GLN A 32 7.42 8.66 -3.31
C GLN A 32 6.60 7.54 -3.98
N ILE A 33 6.26 6.48 -3.25
CA ILE A 33 5.52 5.34 -3.82
C ILE A 33 4.06 5.73 -4.14
N PRO A 34 3.26 6.27 -3.21
CA PRO A 34 1.91 6.75 -3.54
C PRO A 34 1.92 7.85 -4.60
N ALA A 35 2.91 8.74 -4.59
CA ALA A 35 3.06 9.77 -5.61
C ALA A 35 3.29 9.17 -7.01
N ALA A 36 4.19 8.20 -7.14
CA ALA A 36 4.42 7.49 -8.39
C ALA A 36 3.18 6.70 -8.83
N LEU A 37 2.50 6.01 -7.90
CA LEU A 37 1.28 5.28 -8.18
C LEU A 37 0.16 6.20 -8.69
N GLY A 38 0.04 7.41 -8.15
CA GLY A 38 -0.90 8.42 -8.66
C GLY A 38 -0.58 8.89 -10.08
N GLN A 39 0.69 8.83 -10.50
CA GLN A 39 1.10 9.21 -11.85
C GLN A 39 0.87 8.10 -12.87
N VAL A 40 1.23 6.86 -12.54
CA VAL A 40 1.15 5.72 -13.48
C VAL A 40 -0.13 4.90 -13.35
N GLY A 41 -0.88 5.10 -12.27
CA GLY A 41 -2.10 4.37 -11.94
C GLY A 41 -3.14 4.36 -13.07
N PRO A 42 -3.45 5.52 -13.70
CA PRO A 42 -4.40 5.56 -14.81
C PRO A 42 -4.02 4.70 -16.02
N ASP A 43 -2.73 4.44 -16.23
CA ASP A 43 -2.24 3.63 -17.35
C ASP A 43 -2.16 2.13 -17.02
N LEU A 44 -1.99 1.79 -15.73
CA LEU A 44 -1.70 0.42 -15.29
C LEU A 44 -2.86 -0.26 -14.58
N LEU A 45 -3.72 0.49 -13.89
CA LEU A 45 -4.77 -0.04 -13.04
C LEU A 45 -6.13 0.08 -13.73
N ALA A 46 -6.91 -0.99 -13.68
CA ALA A 46 -8.28 -0.99 -14.21
C ALA A 46 -9.21 -0.04 -13.43
N THR A 47 -8.89 0.24 -12.17
CA THR A 47 -9.59 1.17 -11.27
C THR A 47 -8.59 1.80 -10.31
N ASP A 48 -8.97 2.87 -9.62
CA ASP A 48 -8.19 3.42 -8.52
C ASP A 48 -7.84 2.34 -7.46
N PRO A 49 -6.67 2.42 -6.82
CA PRO A 49 -6.27 1.47 -5.79
C PRO A 49 -7.13 1.62 -4.52
N ASP A 50 -7.53 0.48 -3.94
CA ASP A 50 -8.26 0.44 -2.65
C ASP A 50 -7.28 0.49 -1.47
N ILE A 51 -7.08 1.69 -0.91
CA ILE A 51 -6.16 1.93 0.22
C ILE A 51 -6.94 1.89 1.54
N LYS A 52 -6.56 0.98 2.44
CA LYS A 52 -7.18 0.83 3.76
C LYS A 52 -6.17 1.01 4.89
N THR A 53 -6.51 1.87 5.85
CA THR A 53 -5.79 1.97 7.12
C THR A 53 -6.30 0.89 8.07
N ILE A 54 -5.46 -0.11 8.37
CA ILE A 54 -5.82 -1.26 9.20
C ILE A 54 -4.97 -1.27 10.46
N ASP A 55 -5.60 -1.54 11.60
CA ASP A 55 -4.90 -1.72 12.87
C ASP A 55 -4.47 -3.19 13.05
N VAL A 56 -3.16 -3.41 13.21
CA VAL A 56 -2.59 -4.72 13.49
C VAL A 56 -2.59 -4.95 15.01
N ILE A 57 -3.54 -5.75 15.49
CA ILE A 57 -3.72 -6.01 16.92
C ILE A 57 -2.81 -7.11 17.49
N ALA A 58 -2.16 -7.90 16.62
CA ALA A 58 -1.19 -8.92 17.00
C ALA A 58 -0.25 -9.24 15.82
N VAL A 59 1.00 -9.56 16.14
CA VAL A 59 2.02 -10.02 15.18
C VAL A 59 2.85 -11.13 15.85
N LYS A 60 3.36 -12.06 15.06
CA LYS A 60 4.25 -13.15 15.52
C LYS A 60 5.63 -12.98 14.94
#